data_AF-A0A3S0YYK2-F1
#
_entry.id   AF-A0A3S0YYK2-F1
#
_cell.length_a   1.000
_cell.length_b   1.000
_cell.length_c   1.000
_cell.angle_alpha   90.00
_cell.angle_beta   90.00
_cell.angle_gamma   90.00
#
_symmetry.space_group_name_H-M   'P 1'
#
loop_
_entity.id
_entity.type
_entity.pdbx_description
1 polymer ?
#
loop_
_entity_poly.entity_id
_entity_poly.type
_entity_poly.pdbx_seq_one_letter_code
_entity_poly.pdbx_strand_id
1 'polypeptide(L)'
;MYARLSSILFPIAAIFLIGSLIWGYQEHQEKNSILIKAENQYQRAFHDLTNHMTRLQDELGQTLAVNSVSQAAQRKGLVKVWRLTSEAQNEVNQLPLALLPFNQASDFLSRISDFAYATSVRDLTKQPLSDDEVKTMKSLYTKAADINKDLGKVEDAVLSDHLRWMDVEVAMASKNEPGGNTIIDGFKAVDKKIGSYPENDWGPSSMSTKSAKSVRMLSGANVSESEVKQKALAFLGTRSFSGGSEVNVTENGAKTEMPVYTVTVNSKNGDRIQMDYTRKGGELLWFMNTRVVKDRKLDVAATKDKASQFLIRHGYRDMTPVTYDQYDHVSVFTFVKQQDNVKIYPDKVTVRIAMDNGEAVGLQAKDHVFADKTVKVEKPKISKQEAEKVLNPNFKVQGYSLSLIENEQRKTVLCHEFLGKINDSRYRMYINADNGIEETIEKIPETSKALLQ
;
A
#
# COMPACT_ATOMS: atom_id res chain seq x y z
N MET A 1 -60.69 -38.79 33.89
CA MET A 1 -59.51 -38.21 34.55
C MET A 1 -58.45 -37.77 33.55
N TYR A 2 -58.05 -38.61 32.59
CA TYR A 2 -57.05 -38.29 31.55
C TYR A 2 -57.40 -37.11 30.63
N ALA A 3 -58.66 -36.94 30.24
CA ALA A 3 -59.08 -35.83 29.36
C ALA A 3 -58.87 -34.44 29.99
N ARG A 4 -59.05 -34.31 31.32
CA ARG A 4 -58.86 -33.05 32.05
C ARG A 4 -57.37 -32.73 32.31
N LEU A 5 -56.54 -33.76 32.44
CA LEU A 5 -55.09 -33.59 32.59
C LEU A 5 -54.46 -33.17 31.26
N SER A 6 -54.87 -33.82 30.16
CA SER A 6 -54.39 -33.52 28.81
C SER A 6 -54.76 -32.11 28.34
N SER A 7 -55.95 -31.61 28.70
CA SER A 7 -56.38 -30.25 28.32
C SER A 7 -55.56 -29.14 28.99
N ILE A 8 -54.85 -29.44 30.08
CA ILE A 8 -53.99 -28.47 30.80
C ILE A 8 -52.52 -28.68 30.45
N LEU A 9 -52.06 -29.93 30.31
CA LEU A 9 -50.66 -30.24 29.99
C LEU A 9 -50.28 -29.90 28.54
N PHE A 10 -51.21 -30.04 27.59
CA PHE A 10 -50.91 -29.80 26.17
C PHE A 10 -50.59 -28.32 25.87
N PRO A 11 -51.36 -27.32 26.35
CA PRO A 11 -50.97 -25.90 26.19
C PRO A 11 -49.63 -25.56 26.84
N ILE A 12 -49.34 -26.12 28.01
CA ILE A 12 -48.06 -25.90 28.71
C ILE A 12 -46.90 -26.47 27.90
N ALA A 13 -47.02 -27.72 27.42
CA ALA A 13 -46.02 -28.34 26.57
C ALA A 13 -45.82 -27.56 25.25
N ALA A 14 -46.89 -27.04 24.65
CA ALA A 14 -46.82 -26.20 23.46
C ALA A 14 -46.06 -24.89 23.72
N ILE A 15 -46.27 -24.23 24.86
CA ILE A 15 -45.54 -23.02 25.26
C ILE A 15 -44.04 -23.33 25.45
N PHE A 16 -43.70 -24.43 26.13
CA PHE A 16 -42.30 -24.84 26.28
C PHE A 16 -41.63 -25.17 24.94
N LEU A 17 -42.34 -25.80 24.02
CA LEU A 17 -41.84 -26.13 22.68
C LEU A 17 -41.64 -24.86 21.83
N ILE A 18 -42.56 -23.91 21.88
CA ILE A 18 -42.38 -22.61 21.19
C ILE A 18 -41.22 -21.84 21.81
N GLY A 19 -41.10 -21.83 23.14
CA GLY A 19 -40.00 -21.19 23.85
C GLY A 19 -38.64 -21.78 23.48
N SER A 20 -38.51 -23.10 23.38
CA SER A 20 -37.27 -23.76 22.98
C SER A 20 -36.91 -23.53 21.52
N LEU A 21 -37.90 -23.44 20.62
CA LEU A 21 -37.67 -23.09 19.22
C LEU A 21 -37.18 -21.64 19.06
N ILE A 22 -37.78 -20.69 19.78
CA ILE A 22 -37.34 -19.27 19.78
C ILE A 22 -35.94 -19.15 20.36
N TRP A 23 -35.68 -19.80 21.50
CA TRP A 23 -34.36 -19.80 22.12
C TRP A 23 -33.31 -20.44 21.22
N GLY A 24 -33.60 -21.60 20.62
CA GLY A 24 -32.70 -22.26 19.68
C GLY A 24 -32.42 -21.42 18.43
N TYR A 25 -33.41 -20.67 17.94
CA TYR A 25 -33.21 -19.74 16.82
C TYR A 25 -32.34 -18.53 17.21
N GLN A 26 -32.57 -17.95 18.39
CA GLN A 26 -31.75 -16.84 18.92
C GLN A 26 -30.30 -17.29 19.15
N GLU A 27 -30.10 -18.43 19.82
CA GLU A 27 -28.79 -19.03 20.05
C GLU A 27 -28.06 -19.30 18.72
N HIS A 28 -28.78 -19.80 17.71
CA HIS A 28 -28.20 -20.02 16.37
C HIS A 28 -27.79 -18.71 15.69
N GLN A 29 -28.58 -17.65 15.81
CA GLN A 29 -28.22 -16.34 15.26
C GLN A 29 -27.02 -15.71 15.98
N GLU A 30 -26.99 -15.76 17.31
CA GLU A 30 -25.89 -15.24 18.11
C GLU A 30 -24.59 -15.97 17.77
N LYS A 31 -24.63 -17.30 17.71
CA LYS A 31 -23.50 -18.14 17.31
C LYS A 31 -23.00 -17.78 15.90
N ASN A 32 -23.88 -17.67 14.91
CA ASN A 32 -23.47 -17.29 13.55
C ASN A 32 -22.88 -15.88 13.51
N SER A 33 -23.43 -14.94 14.29
CA SER A 33 -22.90 -13.57 14.36
C SER A 33 -21.49 -13.52 14.98
N ILE A 34 -21.23 -14.34 16.00
CA ILE A 34 -19.91 -14.46 16.64
C ILE A 34 -18.92 -15.08 15.66
N LEU A 35 -19.31 -16.14 14.94
CA LEU A 35 -18.46 -16.80 13.93
C LEU A 35 -18.07 -15.84 12.80
N ILE A 36 -19.04 -15.07 12.27
CA ILE A 36 -18.76 -14.08 11.22
C ILE A 36 -17.84 -12.97 11.73
N LYS A 37 -18.02 -12.51 12.98
CA LYS A 37 -17.15 -11.50 13.58
C LYS A 37 -15.72 -12.02 13.78
N ALA A 38 -15.57 -13.25 14.26
CA ALA A 38 -14.27 -13.90 14.42
C ALA A 38 -13.57 -14.08 13.07
N GLU A 39 -14.28 -14.58 12.06
CA GLU A 39 -13.75 -14.74 10.71
C GLU A 39 -13.27 -13.41 10.10
N ASN A 40 -14.08 -12.35 10.19
CA ASN A 40 -13.70 -11.02 9.72
C ASN A 40 -12.48 -10.45 10.48
N GLN A 41 -12.37 -10.76 11.77
CA GLN A 41 -11.24 -10.35 12.59
C GLN A 41 -9.96 -11.07 12.15
N TYR A 42 -10.02 -12.38 11.89
CA TYR A 42 -8.87 -13.16 11.41
C TYR A 42 -8.42 -12.74 10.02
N GLN A 43 -9.36 -12.52 9.10
CA GLN A 43 -9.06 -12.03 7.76
C GLN A 43 -8.37 -10.66 7.80
N ARG A 44 -8.87 -9.74 8.64
CA ARG A 44 -8.23 -8.42 8.83
C ARG A 44 -6.84 -8.55 9.43
N ALA A 45 -6.69 -9.29 10.53
CA ALA A 45 -5.40 -9.46 11.20
C ALA A 45 -4.36 -10.10 10.25
N PHE A 46 -4.76 -11.08 9.45
CA PHE A 46 -3.88 -11.73 8.48
C PHE A 46 -3.46 -10.78 7.34
N HIS A 47 -4.41 -10.00 6.81
CA HIS A 47 -4.11 -8.99 5.79
C HIS A 47 -3.16 -7.90 6.34
N ASP A 48 -3.43 -7.40 7.54
CA ASP A 48 -2.61 -6.36 8.18
C ASP A 48 -1.20 -6.90 8.50
N LEU A 49 -1.09 -8.15 8.97
CA LEU A 49 0.19 -8.84 9.16
C LEU A 49 0.99 -8.92 7.85
N THR A 50 0.37 -9.37 6.77
CA THR A 50 1.03 -9.53 5.46
C THR A 50 1.55 -8.19 4.94
N ASN A 51 0.76 -7.14 5.10
CA ASN A 51 1.17 -5.77 4.77
C ASN A 51 2.34 -5.28 5.64
N HIS A 52 2.27 -5.44 6.96
CA HIS A 52 3.35 -5.02 7.86
C HIS A 52 4.65 -5.82 7.65
N MET A 53 4.56 -7.12 7.36
CA MET A 53 5.71 -7.97 7.01
C MET A 53 6.37 -7.56 5.70
N THR A 54 5.57 -7.19 4.69
CA THR A 54 6.08 -6.63 3.42
C THR A 54 6.82 -5.31 3.67
N ARG A 55 6.20 -4.39 4.41
CA ARG A 55 6.81 -3.11 4.77
C ARG A 55 8.06 -3.27 5.62
N LEU A 56 8.09 -4.26 6.51
CA LEU A 56 9.24 -4.57 7.35
C LEU A 56 10.44 -4.99 6.50
N GLN A 57 10.23 -5.88 5.53
CA GLN A 57 11.25 -6.26 4.56
C GLN A 57 11.78 -5.04 3.79
N ASP A 58 10.88 -4.16 3.33
CA ASP A 58 11.27 -2.96 2.58
C ASP A 58 12.10 -1.98 3.42
N GLU A 59 11.70 -1.71 4.66
CA GLU A 59 12.44 -0.81 5.56
C GLU A 59 13.80 -1.40 5.98
N LEU A 60 13.90 -2.73 6.19
CA LEU A 60 15.19 -3.40 6.39
C LEU A 60 16.11 -3.21 5.17
N GLY A 61 15.57 -3.38 3.96
CA GLY A 61 16.30 -3.19 2.72
C GLY A 61 16.73 -1.74 2.51
N GLN A 62 15.86 -0.77 2.79
CA GLN A 62 16.18 0.66 2.72
C GLN A 62 17.28 1.02 3.73
N THR A 63 17.17 0.57 4.99
CA THR A 63 18.18 0.80 6.04
C THR A 63 19.55 0.23 5.65
N LEU A 64 19.58 -0.94 5.00
CA LEU A 64 20.80 -1.55 4.45
C LEU A 64 21.39 -0.78 3.26
N ALA A 65 20.56 -0.03 2.54
CA ALA A 65 20.97 0.78 1.39
C ALA A 65 21.57 2.13 1.81
N VAL A 66 21.23 2.62 3.01
CA VAL A 66 21.82 3.84 3.62
C VAL A 66 23.34 3.69 3.73
N ASN A 67 24.08 4.78 3.53
CA ASN A 67 25.52 4.80 3.83
C ASN A 67 25.79 4.68 5.33
N SER A 68 26.82 3.94 5.73
CA SER A 68 27.28 3.85 7.13
C SER A 68 27.59 5.19 7.79
N VAL A 69 27.94 6.24 7.02
CA VAL A 69 28.17 7.59 7.55
C VAL A 69 26.87 8.37 7.79
N SER A 70 25.75 7.93 7.22
CA SER A 70 24.43 8.55 7.37
C SER A 70 23.72 8.03 8.62
N GLN A 71 24.33 8.22 9.79
CA GLN A 71 23.87 7.57 11.04
C GLN A 71 22.46 7.98 11.46
N ALA A 72 22.04 9.22 11.15
CA ALA A 72 20.68 9.68 11.39
C ALA A 72 19.65 8.91 10.54
N ALA A 73 19.95 8.65 9.27
CA ALA A 73 19.08 7.87 8.38
C ALA A 73 19.04 6.39 8.80
N GLN A 74 20.17 5.80 9.23
CA GLN A 74 20.20 4.44 9.76
C GLN A 74 19.38 4.29 11.04
N ARG A 75 19.57 5.20 12.01
CA ARG A 75 18.79 5.20 13.27
C ARG A 75 17.30 5.24 12.97
N LYS A 76 16.91 6.14 12.07
CA LYS A 76 15.54 6.34 11.65
C LYS A 76 14.92 5.11 10.98
N GLY A 77 15.67 4.45 10.08
CA GLY A 77 15.26 3.17 9.49
C GLY A 77 15.03 2.09 10.55
N LEU A 78 15.93 1.98 11.53
CA LEU A 78 15.79 1.04 12.65
C LEU A 78 14.56 1.33 13.53
N VAL A 79 14.24 2.60 13.82
CA VAL A 79 13.00 2.95 14.54
C VAL A 79 11.75 2.50 13.78
N LYS A 80 11.75 2.63 12.44
CA LYS A 80 10.62 2.16 11.61
C LYS A 80 10.52 0.64 11.61
N VAL A 81 11.64 -0.06 11.49
CA VAL A 81 11.74 -1.52 11.60
C VAL A 81 11.18 -1.98 12.94
N TRP A 82 11.62 -1.39 14.06
CA TRP A 82 11.09 -1.67 15.40
C TRP A 82 9.57 -1.51 15.47
N ARG A 83 9.05 -0.36 15.03
CA ARG A 83 7.60 -0.08 15.05
C ARG A 83 6.81 -1.09 14.21
N LEU A 84 7.21 -1.34 12.96
CA LEU A 84 6.51 -2.27 12.06
C LEU A 84 6.49 -3.70 12.61
N THR A 85 7.58 -4.08 13.28
CA THR A 85 7.71 -5.38 13.91
C THR A 85 6.76 -5.53 15.10
N SER A 86 6.59 -4.48 15.90
CA SER A 86 5.62 -4.47 17.01
C SER A 86 4.18 -4.56 16.52
N GLU A 87 3.83 -3.87 15.43
CA GLU A 87 2.50 -4.01 14.81
C GLU A 87 2.29 -5.45 14.31
N ALA A 88 3.22 -5.98 13.51
CA ALA A 88 3.18 -7.37 13.03
C ALA A 88 2.99 -8.38 14.17
N GLN A 89 3.63 -8.15 15.32
CA GLN A 89 3.48 -9.02 16.49
C GLN A 89 2.07 -8.94 17.09
N ASN A 90 1.47 -7.75 17.15
CA ASN A 90 0.08 -7.58 17.59
C ASN A 90 -0.90 -8.30 16.65
N GLU A 91 -0.65 -8.29 15.34
CA GLU A 91 -1.51 -8.97 14.37
C GLU A 91 -1.37 -10.50 14.43
N VAL A 92 -0.14 -11.02 14.59
CA VAL A 92 0.08 -12.47 14.83
C VAL A 92 -0.70 -12.94 16.05
N ASN A 93 -0.70 -12.18 17.14
CA ASN A 93 -1.40 -12.54 18.38
C ASN A 93 -2.93 -12.55 18.25
N GLN A 94 -3.48 -11.93 17.19
CA GLN A 94 -4.92 -11.91 16.91
C GLN A 94 -5.37 -13.05 16.00
N LEU A 95 -4.44 -13.81 15.42
CA LEU A 95 -4.76 -15.01 14.64
C LEU A 95 -5.13 -16.18 15.57
N PRO A 96 -5.84 -17.21 15.08
CA PRO A 96 -6.26 -18.33 15.92
C PRO A 96 -5.01 -19.10 16.40
N LEU A 97 -4.65 -18.90 17.67
CA LEU A 97 -3.42 -19.42 18.31
C LEU A 97 -3.36 -20.96 18.36
N ALA A 98 -4.50 -21.64 18.16
CA ALA A 98 -4.60 -23.10 18.14
C ALA A 98 -4.12 -23.74 16.82
N LEU A 99 -3.86 -22.93 15.78
CA LEU A 99 -3.69 -23.45 14.42
C LEU A 99 -2.27 -23.83 14.02
N LEU A 100 -1.21 -23.17 14.53
CA LEU A 100 0.14 -23.28 13.97
C LEU A 100 1.20 -22.83 15.00
N PRO A 101 2.51 -23.12 14.82
CA PRO A 101 3.55 -22.66 15.73
C PRO A 101 3.85 -21.15 15.55
N PHE A 102 2.85 -20.29 15.77
CA PHE A 102 2.97 -18.82 15.69
C PHE A 102 3.94 -18.23 16.72
N ASN A 103 4.33 -19.01 17.74
CA ASN A 103 5.36 -18.63 18.70
C ASN A 103 6.68 -18.26 18.00
N GLN A 104 7.05 -18.93 16.92
CA GLN A 104 8.32 -18.64 16.20
C GLN A 104 8.27 -17.39 15.33
N ALA A 105 7.09 -17.04 14.79
CA ALA A 105 6.89 -15.78 14.07
C ALA A 105 6.92 -14.60 15.05
N SER A 106 6.26 -14.74 16.20
CA SER A 106 6.34 -13.78 17.31
C SER A 106 7.78 -13.64 17.80
N ASP A 107 8.55 -14.72 17.93
CA ASP A 107 9.97 -14.70 18.33
C ASP A 107 10.87 -14.06 17.26
N PHE A 108 10.63 -14.32 15.98
CA PHE A 108 11.35 -13.68 14.88
C PHE A 108 11.12 -12.17 14.89
N LEU A 109 9.85 -11.76 15.04
CA LEU A 109 9.48 -10.37 15.19
C LEU A 109 10.14 -9.79 16.45
N SER A 110 10.05 -10.45 17.61
CA SER A 110 10.73 -10.00 18.83
C SER A 110 12.23 -9.76 18.61
N ARG A 111 12.94 -10.67 17.94
CA ARG A 111 14.39 -10.52 17.63
C ARG A 111 14.69 -9.32 16.75
N ILE A 112 13.84 -9.04 15.75
CA ILE A 112 13.97 -7.84 14.92
C ILE A 112 13.72 -6.59 15.76
N SER A 113 12.69 -6.63 16.60
CA SER A 113 12.29 -5.55 17.49
C SER A 113 13.44 -5.20 18.45
N ASP A 114 14.00 -6.19 19.14
CA ASP A 114 15.07 -6.02 20.13
C ASP A 114 16.35 -5.48 19.49
N PHE A 115 16.75 -6.06 18.36
CA PHE A 115 17.89 -5.57 17.58
C PHE A 115 17.67 -4.11 17.16
N ALA A 116 16.53 -3.83 16.52
CA ALA A 116 16.23 -2.51 15.99
C ALA A 116 16.13 -1.46 17.11
N TYR A 117 15.53 -1.81 18.25
CA TYR A 117 15.46 -0.95 19.42
C TYR A 117 16.84 -0.68 20.02
N ALA A 118 17.59 -1.72 20.39
CA ALA A 118 18.90 -1.61 21.03
C ALA A 118 19.87 -0.76 20.19
N THR A 119 19.83 -0.95 18.87
CA THR A 119 20.69 -0.19 17.95
C THR A 119 20.15 1.22 17.67
N SER A 120 18.83 1.42 17.64
CA SER A 120 18.24 2.75 17.37
C SER A 120 18.31 3.71 18.56
N VAL A 121 18.42 3.23 19.81
CA VAL A 121 18.58 4.11 20.98
C VAL A 121 20.04 4.54 21.20
N ARG A 122 21.00 3.73 20.74
CA ARG A 122 22.45 3.98 20.82
C ARG A 122 22.89 5.18 19.98
N ASP A 123 23.89 5.93 20.44
CA ASP A 123 24.52 7.00 19.67
C ASP A 123 25.37 6.45 18.51
N LEU A 124 24.72 6.26 17.35
CA LEU A 124 25.38 5.75 16.15
C LEU A 124 26.53 6.65 15.64
N THR A 125 26.59 7.92 16.03
CA THR A 125 27.73 8.80 15.67
C THR A 125 29.02 8.40 16.42
N LYS A 126 28.89 7.83 17.62
CA LYS A 126 30.00 7.34 18.45
C LYS A 126 30.20 5.84 18.32
N GLN A 127 29.11 5.10 18.12
CA GLN A 127 29.07 3.64 18.05
C GLN A 127 28.26 3.23 16.80
N PRO A 128 28.85 3.36 15.59
CA PRO A 128 28.19 3.02 14.34
C PRO A 128 27.82 1.53 14.29
N LEU A 129 27.03 1.14 13.29
CA LEU A 129 26.72 -0.27 13.06
C LEU A 129 28.01 -1.07 12.85
N SER A 130 28.17 -2.17 13.59
CA SER A 130 29.24 -3.13 13.36
C SER A 130 28.96 -3.97 12.11
N ASP A 131 29.99 -4.56 11.53
CA ASP A 131 29.84 -5.47 10.38
C ASP A 131 28.93 -6.66 10.70
N ASP A 132 28.95 -7.14 11.95
CA ASP A 132 28.07 -8.20 12.44
C ASP A 132 26.61 -7.75 12.55
N GLU A 133 26.35 -6.52 13.01
CA GLU A 133 25.01 -5.93 13.03
C GLU A 133 24.47 -5.76 11.60
N VAL A 134 25.31 -5.32 10.64
CA VAL A 134 24.96 -5.24 9.22
C VAL A 134 24.65 -6.61 8.62
N LYS A 135 25.48 -7.63 8.93
CA LYS A 135 25.24 -9.01 8.49
C LYS A 135 23.94 -9.57 9.07
N THR A 136 23.64 -9.24 10.32
CA THR A 136 22.37 -9.60 10.98
C THR A 136 21.19 -8.98 10.23
N MET A 137 21.22 -7.67 9.94
CA MET A 137 20.16 -7.02 9.15
C MET A 137 19.97 -7.66 7.76
N LYS A 138 21.04 -8.03 7.06
CA LYS A 138 20.93 -8.75 5.77
C LYS A 138 20.22 -10.09 5.92
N SER A 139 20.54 -10.84 6.97
CA SER A 139 19.87 -12.10 7.29
C SER A 139 18.38 -11.90 7.60
N LEU A 140 18.04 -10.87 8.38
CA LEU A 140 16.66 -10.51 8.69
C LEU A 140 15.88 -10.10 7.44
N TYR A 141 16.50 -9.31 6.55
CA TYR A 141 15.93 -8.93 5.26
C TYR A 141 15.58 -10.15 4.39
N THR A 142 16.52 -11.09 4.23
CA THR A 142 16.29 -12.33 3.47
C THR A 142 15.19 -13.18 4.08
N LYS A 143 15.19 -13.34 5.41
CA LYS A 143 14.16 -14.11 6.11
C LYS A 143 12.78 -13.48 6.01
N ALA A 144 12.67 -12.15 6.11
CA ALA A 144 11.41 -11.45 5.92
C ALA A 144 10.87 -11.67 4.49
N ALA A 145 11.74 -11.72 3.48
CA ALA A 145 11.36 -12.05 2.11
C ALA A 145 10.81 -13.48 1.98
N ASP A 146 11.45 -14.46 2.63
CA ASP A 146 10.98 -15.85 2.65
C ASP A 146 9.61 -15.96 3.34
N ILE A 147 9.43 -15.29 4.48
CA ILE A 147 8.14 -15.28 5.20
C ILE A 147 7.04 -14.62 4.36
N ASN A 148 7.32 -13.50 3.69
CA ASN A 148 6.35 -12.84 2.80
C ASN A 148 5.91 -13.77 1.67
N LYS A 149 6.83 -14.58 1.12
CA LYS A 149 6.50 -15.58 0.10
C LYS A 149 5.56 -16.65 0.64
N ASP A 150 5.75 -17.07 1.89
CA ASP A 150 4.89 -18.09 2.50
C ASP A 150 3.53 -17.53 2.91
N LEU A 151 3.47 -16.30 3.43
CA LEU A 151 2.21 -15.58 3.70
C LEU A 151 1.40 -15.39 2.41
N GLY A 152 2.04 -15.03 1.30
CA GLY A 152 1.37 -14.89 0.00
C GLY A 152 0.70 -16.19 -0.48
N LYS A 153 1.34 -17.36 -0.26
CA LYS A 153 0.70 -18.65 -0.60
C LYS A 153 -0.56 -18.93 0.23
N VAL A 154 -0.56 -18.48 1.49
CA VAL A 154 -1.69 -18.67 2.40
C VAL A 154 -2.82 -17.71 2.01
N GLU A 155 -2.48 -16.47 1.64
CA GLU A 155 -3.43 -15.52 1.07
C GLU A 155 -4.09 -16.08 -0.20
N ASP A 156 -3.29 -16.61 -1.13
CA ASP A 156 -3.77 -17.23 -2.36
C ASP A 156 -4.72 -18.41 -2.09
N ALA A 157 -4.41 -19.24 -1.09
CA ALA A 157 -5.25 -20.38 -0.70
C ALA A 157 -6.58 -19.93 -0.07
N VAL A 158 -6.56 -18.93 0.81
CA VAL A 158 -7.77 -18.37 1.43
C VAL A 158 -8.70 -17.79 0.36
N LEU A 159 -8.15 -17.05 -0.62
CA LEU A 159 -8.92 -16.44 -1.70
C LEU A 159 -9.43 -17.47 -2.73
N SER A 160 -8.58 -18.40 -3.15
CA SER A 160 -8.91 -19.36 -4.21
C SER A 160 -9.88 -20.46 -3.74
N ASP A 161 -9.67 -20.98 -2.53
CA ASP A 161 -10.40 -22.13 -2.01
C ASP A 161 -11.53 -21.74 -1.03
N HIS A 162 -11.77 -20.43 -0.85
CA HIS A 162 -12.80 -19.87 0.04
C HIS A 162 -12.71 -20.44 1.47
N LEU A 163 -11.48 -20.69 1.92
CA LEU A 163 -11.22 -21.29 3.22
C LEU A 163 -11.56 -20.29 4.32
N ARG A 164 -12.40 -20.73 5.26
CA ARG A 164 -12.69 -19.97 6.48
C ARG A 164 -11.68 -20.34 7.55
N TRP A 165 -11.08 -19.34 8.19
CA TRP A 165 -10.14 -19.56 9.30
C TRP A 165 -10.76 -20.41 10.43
N MET A 166 -12.07 -20.23 10.66
CA MET A 166 -12.85 -21.05 11.60
C MET A 166 -12.94 -22.54 11.20
N ASP A 167 -13.02 -22.87 9.91
CA ASP A 167 -13.11 -24.27 9.47
C ASP A 167 -11.80 -25.02 9.72
N VAL A 168 -10.67 -24.31 9.58
CA VAL A 168 -9.35 -24.83 9.92
C VAL A 168 -9.25 -25.07 11.43
N GLU A 169 -9.77 -24.15 12.25
CA GLU A 169 -9.75 -24.27 13.72
C GLU A 169 -10.56 -25.48 14.19
N VAL A 170 -11.74 -25.69 13.62
CA VAL A 170 -12.59 -26.86 13.90
C VAL A 170 -11.91 -28.15 13.44
N ALA A 171 -11.37 -28.19 12.22
CA ALA A 171 -10.69 -29.37 11.66
C ALA A 171 -9.48 -29.82 12.50
N MET A 172 -8.74 -28.86 13.07
CA MET A 172 -7.58 -29.13 13.94
C MET A 172 -7.99 -29.56 15.35
N ALA A 173 -9.09 -29.02 15.89
CA ALA A 173 -9.64 -29.45 17.17
C ALA A 173 -10.18 -30.89 17.11
N SER A 174 -10.75 -31.29 15.96
CA SER A 174 -11.09 -32.67 15.64
C SER A 174 -9.84 -33.44 15.18
N LYS A 175 -8.90 -33.74 16.09
CA LYS A 175 -7.76 -34.63 15.81
C LYS A 175 -8.23 -35.97 15.22
N ASN A 176 -8.31 -36.10 13.90
CA ASN A 176 -8.25 -37.33 13.09
C ASN A 176 -8.84 -37.08 11.69
N GLU A 177 -8.05 -36.59 10.73
CA GLU A 177 -8.09 -37.12 9.35
C GLU A 177 -6.71 -36.96 8.68
N PRO A 178 -6.14 -38.03 8.09
CA PRO A 178 -4.91 -37.99 7.33
C PRO A 178 -5.21 -37.55 5.88
N GLY A 179 -5.50 -36.27 5.70
CA GLY A 179 -5.66 -35.64 4.39
C GLY A 179 -4.74 -34.43 4.28
N GLY A 180 -3.75 -34.49 3.39
CA GLY A 180 -2.73 -33.46 3.21
C GLY A 180 -3.34 -32.10 2.92
N ASN A 181 -3.17 -31.16 3.84
CA ASN A 181 -3.60 -29.78 3.68
C ASN A 181 -2.36 -28.93 3.36
N THR A 182 -2.28 -28.40 2.15
CA THR A 182 -1.13 -27.72 1.54
C THR A 182 -0.61 -26.55 2.38
N ILE A 183 -1.49 -25.95 3.18
CA ILE A 183 -1.20 -24.89 4.15
C ILE A 183 -0.30 -25.41 5.28
N ILE A 184 -0.63 -26.58 5.85
CA ILE A 184 0.13 -27.22 6.93
C ILE A 184 1.55 -27.56 6.48
N ASP A 185 1.72 -27.98 5.22
CA ASP A 185 3.02 -28.37 4.69
C ASP A 185 3.90 -27.17 4.31
N GLY A 186 3.31 -26.05 3.89
CA GLY A 186 4.02 -24.76 3.74
C GLY A 186 4.57 -24.23 5.07
N PHE A 187 3.78 -24.34 6.15
CA PHE A 187 4.18 -23.90 7.49
C PHE A 187 5.21 -24.81 8.18
N LYS A 188 5.15 -26.14 7.96
CA LYS A 188 6.15 -27.10 8.48
C LYS A 188 7.57 -26.92 7.91
N ALA A 189 7.70 -26.36 6.71
CA ALA A 189 9.02 -26.15 6.08
C ALA A 189 9.83 -25.03 6.76
N VAL A 190 9.14 -24.06 7.35
CA VAL A 190 9.71 -22.91 8.08
C VAL A 190 10.15 -23.32 9.50
N ASP A 191 9.40 -24.23 10.12
CA ASP A 191 9.51 -24.71 11.51
C ASP A 191 10.85 -25.41 11.85
N LYS A 192 11.57 -25.96 10.86
CA LYS A 192 12.66 -26.91 11.12
C LYS A 192 14.03 -26.29 11.45
N LYS A 193 14.17 -24.95 11.54
CA LYS A 193 15.50 -24.33 11.48
C LYS A 193 16.08 -23.68 12.74
N ILE A 194 15.37 -23.35 13.83
CA ILE A 194 15.99 -22.50 14.89
C ILE A 194 15.39 -22.74 16.29
N GLY A 195 16.22 -23.14 17.26
CA GLY A 195 15.99 -23.03 18.72
C GLY A 195 17.16 -22.23 19.35
N SER A 196 17.13 -21.60 20.52
CA SER A 196 16.30 -21.64 21.76
C SER A 196 16.67 -20.40 22.64
N TYR A 197 15.97 -20.17 23.79
CA TYR A 197 16.24 -19.24 24.94
C TYR A 197 15.58 -17.82 24.94
N PRO A 198 15.30 -17.18 26.12
CA PRO A 198 13.97 -16.73 26.55
C PRO A 198 13.85 -15.22 26.88
N GLU A 199 12.62 -14.83 27.22
CA GLU A 199 11.94 -13.52 27.13
C GLU A 199 12.20 -12.49 28.25
N ASN A 200 12.00 -11.19 27.94
CA ASN A 200 11.17 -10.25 28.74
C ASN A 200 10.96 -8.85 28.08
N ASP A 201 9.70 -8.56 27.71
CA ASP A 201 8.78 -7.53 28.25
C ASP A 201 8.86 -5.99 27.94
N TRP A 202 7.68 -5.42 27.55
CA TRP A 202 7.19 -3.99 27.47
C TRP A 202 7.63 -3.09 26.28
N GLY A 203 6.88 -2.14 25.65
CA GLY A 203 5.58 -1.43 25.81
C GLY A 203 5.41 -0.32 24.71
N PRO A 204 4.31 0.49 24.65
CA PRO A 204 3.72 0.96 23.38
C PRO A 204 3.99 2.44 22.97
N SER A 205 4.15 2.71 21.67
CA SER A 205 4.00 4.05 21.03
C SER A 205 3.92 3.89 19.49
N SER A 206 3.19 4.67 18.68
CA SER A 206 2.49 5.94 18.80
C SER A 206 1.56 6.14 17.57
N MET A 207 0.42 6.81 17.79
CA MET A 207 -0.56 7.19 16.77
C MET A 207 0.02 8.18 15.74
N SER A 208 -0.24 7.94 14.45
CA SER A 208 -0.01 8.92 13.38
C SER A 208 -1.18 9.89 13.26
N THR A 209 -0.90 11.20 13.26
CA THR A 209 -1.87 12.27 13.02
C THR A 209 -2.04 12.50 11.52
N LYS A 210 -3.26 12.23 11.00
CA LYS A 210 -3.72 12.67 9.68
C LYS A 210 -3.73 14.21 9.66
N SER A 211 -3.08 14.85 8.67
CA SER A 211 -3.00 16.32 8.59
C SER A 211 -3.85 16.91 7.45
N ALA A 212 -4.44 18.07 7.79
CA ALA A 212 -5.36 18.92 7.05
C ALA A 212 -4.71 19.79 5.95
N LYS A 213 -3.85 19.23 5.09
CA LYS A 213 -3.21 19.98 3.98
C LYS A 213 -4.17 20.36 2.82
N SER A 214 -5.46 20.02 2.87
CA SER A 214 -6.15 19.65 1.63
C SER A 214 -7.10 20.69 1.00
N VAL A 215 -7.59 21.72 1.70
CA VAL A 215 -8.61 22.64 1.10
C VAL A 215 -8.03 23.99 0.67
N ARG A 216 -6.99 24.46 1.35
CA ARG A 216 -6.42 25.80 1.14
C ARG A 216 -5.64 25.94 -0.17
N MET A 217 -5.22 24.83 -0.77
CA MET A 217 -4.46 24.83 -2.03
C MET A 217 -5.33 24.91 -3.28
N LEU A 218 -6.64 24.64 -3.15
CA LEU A 218 -7.57 24.76 -4.27
C LEU A 218 -7.94 26.22 -4.50
N SER A 219 -7.76 26.69 -5.73
CA SER A 219 -8.20 27.99 -6.21
C SER A 219 -9.50 27.86 -7.03
N GLY A 220 -10.10 28.98 -7.40
CA GLY A 220 -11.33 29.01 -8.21
C GLY A 220 -12.63 28.97 -7.40
N ALA A 221 -13.73 29.25 -8.10
CA ALA A 221 -15.08 29.22 -7.56
C ALA A 221 -15.60 27.77 -7.42
N ASN A 222 -16.65 27.58 -6.63
CA ASN A 222 -17.36 26.31 -6.62
C ASN A 222 -18.05 26.08 -7.96
N VAL A 223 -17.91 24.88 -8.51
CA VAL A 223 -18.64 24.44 -9.70
C VAL A 223 -19.90 23.69 -9.29
N SER A 224 -20.90 23.73 -10.17
CA SER A 224 -22.15 22.98 -10.07
C SER A 224 -22.05 21.60 -10.70
N GLU A 225 -23.01 20.71 -10.41
CA GLU A 225 -23.10 19.38 -11.02
C GLU A 225 -23.17 19.42 -12.56
N SER A 226 -23.87 20.42 -13.12
CA SER A 226 -24.00 20.59 -14.57
C SER A 226 -22.68 21.01 -15.22
N GLU A 227 -21.91 21.88 -14.57
CA GLU A 227 -20.56 22.26 -15.01
C GLU A 227 -19.59 21.07 -14.93
N VAL A 228 -19.65 20.28 -13.85
CA VAL A 228 -18.82 19.07 -13.73
C VAL A 228 -19.20 18.04 -14.80
N LYS A 229 -20.50 17.88 -15.09
CA LYS A 229 -20.96 17.02 -16.20
C LYS A 229 -20.36 17.47 -17.54
N GLN A 230 -20.35 18.76 -17.83
CA GLN A 230 -19.74 19.29 -19.06
C GLN A 230 -18.22 19.08 -19.10
N LYS A 231 -17.51 19.31 -17.99
CA LYS A 231 -16.07 19.03 -17.87
C LYS A 231 -15.74 17.56 -18.12
N ALA A 232 -16.52 16.65 -17.52
CA ALA A 232 -16.41 15.21 -17.73
C ALA A 232 -16.61 14.81 -19.19
N LEU A 233 -17.62 15.36 -19.86
CA LEU A 233 -17.88 15.12 -21.28
C LEU A 233 -16.75 15.66 -22.17
N ALA A 234 -16.23 16.85 -21.85
CA ALA A 234 -15.10 17.43 -22.57
C ALA A 234 -13.82 16.60 -22.40
N PHE A 235 -13.56 16.10 -21.19
CA PHE A 235 -12.42 15.23 -20.89
C PHE A 235 -12.48 13.91 -21.66
N LEU A 236 -13.64 13.26 -21.72
CA LEU A 236 -13.79 11.98 -22.42
C LEU A 236 -13.88 12.11 -23.96
N GLY A 237 -14.10 13.32 -24.47
CA GLY A 237 -14.19 13.63 -25.89
C GLY A 237 -15.55 13.24 -26.52
N THR A 238 -16.04 14.02 -27.47
CA THR A 238 -17.38 13.89 -28.06
C THR A 238 -17.62 12.59 -28.84
N ARG A 239 -16.57 11.91 -29.31
CA ARG A 239 -16.69 10.65 -30.07
C ARG A 239 -17.09 9.45 -29.20
N SER A 240 -16.76 9.47 -27.91
CA SER A 240 -17.04 8.37 -26.97
C SER A 240 -18.52 8.26 -26.56
N PHE A 241 -19.37 9.21 -26.98
CA PHE A 241 -20.76 9.37 -26.52
C PHE A 241 -21.81 9.36 -27.63
N SER A 242 -21.43 8.94 -28.85
CA SER A 242 -22.36 8.85 -29.98
C SER A 242 -23.37 7.71 -29.76
N GLY A 243 -24.38 7.93 -28.91
CA GLY A 243 -25.54 7.05 -28.85
C GLY A 243 -26.31 6.88 -27.54
N GLY A 244 -26.26 7.78 -26.54
CA GLY A 244 -27.17 7.72 -25.39
C GLY A 244 -26.61 7.08 -24.11
N SER A 245 -25.34 7.33 -23.80
CA SER A 245 -24.75 6.98 -22.50
C SER A 245 -25.40 7.81 -21.38
N GLU A 246 -25.87 7.14 -20.32
CA GLU A 246 -26.39 7.80 -19.13
C GLU A 246 -25.23 8.39 -18.31
N VAL A 247 -25.31 9.67 -17.99
CA VAL A 247 -24.30 10.40 -17.20
C VAL A 247 -24.92 10.88 -15.92
N ASN A 248 -24.49 10.28 -14.81
CA ASN A 248 -24.93 10.57 -13.47
C ASN A 248 -23.83 11.31 -12.70
N VAL A 249 -24.21 12.36 -11.98
CA VAL A 249 -23.31 13.14 -11.13
C VAL A 249 -23.84 13.06 -9.71
N THR A 250 -22.96 12.77 -8.75
CA THR A 250 -23.30 12.71 -7.33
C THR A 250 -22.30 13.54 -6.54
N GLU A 251 -22.78 14.46 -5.70
CA GLU A 251 -21.93 15.12 -4.72
C GLU A 251 -21.66 14.19 -3.53
N ASN A 252 -20.38 13.95 -3.26
CA ASN A 252 -19.91 13.14 -2.15
C ASN A 252 -19.19 14.03 -1.13
N GLY A 253 -19.33 13.69 0.15
CA GLY A 253 -18.62 14.40 1.22
C GLY A 253 -19.06 15.86 1.40
N ALA A 254 -20.32 16.20 1.10
CA ALA A 254 -20.87 17.57 1.23
C ALA A 254 -20.70 18.20 2.64
N LYS A 255 -20.57 17.37 3.68
CA LYS A 255 -20.32 17.78 5.08
C LYS A 255 -18.85 17.67 5.50
N THR A 256 -17.95 17.38 4.57
CA THR A 256 -16.53 17.28 4.82
C THR A 256 -15.82 18.54 4.35
N GLU A 257 -14.57 18.70 4.77
CA GLU A 257 -13.74 19.83 4.32
C GLU A 257 -13.46 19.76 2.80
N MET A 258 -13.59 18.59 2.17
CA MET A 258 -13.30 18.40 0.74
C MET A 258 -14.47 17.70 0.02
N PRO A 259 -15.55 18.45 -0.30
CA PRO A 259 -16.61 17.92 -1.15
C PRO A 259 -16.10 17.66 -2.57
N VAL A 260 -16.51 16.53 -3.14
CA VAL A 260 -16.16 16.09 -4.49
C VAL A 260 -17.40 15.69 -5.27
N TYR A 261 -17.36 15.84 -6.59
CA TYR A 261 -18.38 15.33 -7.48
C TYR A 261 -17.87 14.06 -8.16
N THR A 262 -18.62 12.98 -8.03
CA THR A 262 -18.36 11.74 -8.77
C THR A 262 -19.27 11.69 -9.99
N VAL A 263 -18.66 11.63 -11.17
CA VAL A 263 -19.35 11.41 -12.44
C VAL A 263 -19.24 9.95 -12.82
N THR A 264 -20.37 9.29 -13.01
CA THR A 264 -20.44 7.94 -13.58
C THR A 264 -21.03 8.01 -14.98
N VAL A 265 -20.37 7.38 -15.94
CA VAL A 265 -20.85 7.17 -17.30
C VAL A 265 -20.92 5.67 -17.55
N ASN A 266 -22.11 5.17 -17.89
CA ASN A 266 -22.28 3.78 -18.29
C ASN A 266 -22.31 3.68 -19.81
N SER A 267 -21.44 2.84 -20.37
CA SER A 267 -21.44 2.49 -21.79
C SER A 267 -22.51 1.43 -22.08
N LYS A 268 -23.01 1.39 -23.32
CA LYS A 268 -23.94 0.35 -23.79
C LYS A 268 -23.36 -1.07 -23.69
N ASN A 269 -22.04 -1.19 -23.70
CA ASN A 269 -21.34 -2.47 -23.66
C ASN A 269 -21.09 -2.97 -22.22
N GLY A 270 -21.60 -2.26 -21.19
CA GLY A 270 -21.40 -2.62 -19.78
C GLY A 270 -20.15 -2.04 -19.14
N ASP A 271 -19.26 -1.39 -19.92
CA ASP A 271 -18.12 -0.67 -19.38
C ASP A 271 -18.58 0.55 -18.56
N ARG A 272 -17.95 0.76 -17.41
CA ARG A 272 -18.22 1.90 -16.53
C ARG A 272 -17.02 2.82 -16.49
N ILE A 273 -17.28 4.10 -16.75
CA ILE A 273 -16.30 5.17 -16.55
C ILE A 273 -16.70 5.94 -15.31
N GLN A 274 -15.74 6.17 -14.42
CA GLN A 274 -15.92 6.99 -13.25
C GLN A 274 -14.84 8.06 -13.18
N MET A 275 -15.24 9.27 -12.78
CA MET A 275 -14.35 10.40 -12.60
C MET A 275 -14.72 11.16 -11.33
N ASP A 276 -13.72 11.61 -10.57
CA ASP A 276 -13.94 12.44 -9.38
C ASP A 276 -13.35 13.83 -9.60
N TYR A 277 -14.16 14.85 -9.34
CA TYR A 277 -13.80 16.26 -9.46
C TYR A 277 -13.89 16.98 -8.12
N THR A 278 -13.01 17.94 -7.86
CA THR A 278 -13.18 18.84 -6.73
C THR A 278 -14.41 19.72 -6.91
N ARG A 279 -15.17 20.01 -5.85
CA ARG A 279 -16.22 21.03 -5.94
C ARG A 279 -15.65 22.43 -6.20
N LYS A 280 -14.52 22.74 -5.58
CA LYS A 280 -13.83 24.03 -5.77
C LYS A 280 -12.89 23.94 -6.98
N GLY A 281 -13.09 24.81 -7.97
CA GLY A 281 -12.33 24.83 -9.22
C GLY A 281 -12.78 23.78 -10.24
N GLY A 282 -13.39 22.67 -9.84
CA GLY A 282 -13.79 21.59 -10.74
C GLY A 282 -12.59 20.89 -11.37
N GLU A 283 -11.58 20.58 -10.57
CA GLU A 283 -10.33 19.93 -10.96
C GLU A 283 -10.50 18.40 -10.93
N LEU A 284 -10.02 17.71 -11.97
CA LEU A 284 -10.09 16.24 -12.05
C LEU A 284 -9.07 15.62 -11.09
N LEU A 285 -9.55 14.85 -10.12
CA LEU A 285 -8.72 14.12 -9.15
C LEU A 285 -8.38 12.72 -9.62
N TRP A 286 -9.35 12.06 -10.24
CA TRP A 286 -9.27 10.64 -10.57
C TRP A 286 -10.17 10.31 -11.75
N PHE A 287 -9.73 9.40 -12.61
CA PHE A 287 -10.49 8.84 -13.72
C PHE A 287 -10.16 7.35 -13.83
N MET A 288 -11.17 6.53 -14.11
CA MET A 288 -11.01 5.12 -14.44
C MET A 288 -12.07 4.69 -15.45
N ASN A 289 -11.64 3.92 -16.44
CA ASN A 289 -12.49 3.16 -17.34
C ASN A 289 -12.28 1.67 -17.02
N THR A 290 -13.33 0.97 -16.60
CA THR A 290 -13.26 -0.46 -16.21
C THR A 290 -13.22 -1.43 -17.39
N ARG A 291 -13.10 -0.91 -18.62
CA ARG A 291 -12.91 -1.72 -19.84
C ARG A 291 -11.79 -2.75 -19.64
N VAL A 292 -12.09 -4.01 -19.97
CA VAL A 292 -11.11 -5.09 -19.99
C VAL A 292 -10.21 -5.00 -21.23
N VAL A 293 -8.90 -5.10 -21.05
CA VAL A 293 -7.90 -5.06 -22.13
C VAL A 293 -7.43 -6.47 -22.46
N LYS A 294 -7.91 -7.02 -23.57
CA LYS A 294 -7.66 -8.43 -23.92
C LYS A 294 -6.35 -8.66 -24.67
N ASP A 295 -5.93 -7.68 -25.47
CA ASP A 295 -4.79 -7.82 -26.37
C ASP A 295 -3.61 -6.92 -25.95
N ARG A 296 -2.41 -7.36 -26.29
CA ARG A 296 -1.19 -6.57 -26.19
C ARG A 296 -0.61 -6.30 -27.58
N LYS A 297 -0.99 -5.17 -28.19
CA LYS A 297 -0.55 -4.76 -29.54
C LYS A 297 0.54 -3.68 -29.52
N LEU A 298 0.62 -2.91 -28.45
CA LEU A 298 1.58 -1.85 -28.24
C LEU A 298 2.66 -2.29 -27.26
N ASP A 299 3.88 -1.81 -27.47
CA ASP A 299 4.98 -1.97 -26.53
C ASP A 299 5.02 -0.82 -25.50
N VAL A 300 5.96 -0.90 -24.56
CA VAL A 300 6.13 0.11 -23.50
C VAL A 300 6.44 1.49 -24.08
N ALA A 301 7.23 1.56 -25.14
CA ALA A 301 7.65 2.82 -25.73
C ALA A 301 6.44 3.54 -26.35
N ALA A 302 5.63 2.82 -27.13
CA ALA A 302 4.40 3.32 -27.71
C ALA A 302 3.40 3.75 -26.62
N THR A 303 3.21 2.96 -25.56
CA THR A 303 2.28 3.34 -24.48
C THR A 303 2.77 4.52 -23.64
N LYS A 304 4.09 4.66 -23.45
CA LYS A 304 4.69 5.84 -22.82
C LYS A 304 4.39 7.11 -23.62
N ASP A 305 4.58 7.06 -24.93
CA ASP A 305 4.31 8.21 -25.80
C ASP A 305 2.82 8.57 -25.81
N LYS A 306 1.92 7.56 -25.78
CA LYS A 306 0.47 7.77 -25.62
C LYS A 306 0.12 8.42 -24.28
N ALA A 307 0.77 8.00 -23.19
CA ALA A 307 0.60 8.61 -21.87
C ALA A 307 1.02 10.09 -21.86
N SER A 308 2.21 10.41 -22.40
CA SER A 308 2.68 11.78 -22.51
C SER A 308 1.74 12.65 -23.35
N GLN A 309 1.27 12.15 -24.50
CA GLN A 309 0.33 12.88 -25.35
C GLN A 309 -1.03 13.09 -24.66
N PHE A 310 -1.51 12.10 -23.91
CA PHE A 310 -2.73 12.21 -23.11
C PHE A 310 -2.60 13.34 -22.07
N LEU A 311 -1.53 13.35 -21.28
CA LEU A 311 -1.27 14.40 -20.29
C LEU A 311 -1.23 15.79 -20.93
N ILE A 312 -0.51 15.96 -22.05
CA ILE A 312 -0.42 17.24 -22.76
C ILE A 312 -1.80 17.74 -23.23
N ARG A 313 -2.62 16.85 -23.81
CA ARG A 313 -3.97 17.20 -24.30
C ARG A 313 -4.92 17.60 -23.16
N HIS A 314 -4.72 17.06 -21.97
CA HIS A 314 -5.56 17.35 -20.80
C HIS A 314 -4.96 18.41 -19.86
N GLY A 315 -3.95 19.17 -20.31
CA GLY A 315 -3.44 20.33 -19.59
C GLY A 315 -2.32 20.03 -18.58
N TYR A 316 -1.91 18.77 -18.43
CA TYR A 316 -0.79 18.36 -17.57
C TYR A 316 0.54 18.53 -18.33
N ARG A 317 0.94 19.79 -18.52
CA ARG A 317 2.21 20.15 -19.20
C ARG A 317 3.41 19.98 -18.28
N ASP A 318 4.58 19.85 -18.89
CA ASP A 318 5.89 19.73 -18.22
C ASP A 318 5.99 18.50 -17.31
N MET A 319 5.34 17.40 -17.71
CA MET A 319 5.35 16.14 -16.98
C MET A 319 6.41 15.19 -17.55
N THR A 320 7.22 14.61 -16.68
CA THR A 320 8.29 13.67 -17.04
C THR A 320 8.05 12.31 -16.37
N PRO A 321 8.13 11.19 -17.09
CA PRO A 321 7.86 9.88 -16.51
C PRO A 321 9.03 9.41 -15.65
N VAL A 322 8.75 8.90 -14.45
CA VAL A 322 9.77 8.46 -13.48
C VAL A 322 9.74 6.96 -13.20
N THR A 323 8.58 6.33 -13.34
CA THR A 323 8.42 4.87 -13.23
C THR A 323 7.37 4.38 -14.22
N TYR A 324 7.47 3.09 -14.57
CA TYR A 324 6.37 2.38 -15.22
C TYR A 324 6.22 0.97 -14.67
N ASP A 325 4.99 0.47 -14.70
CA ASP A 325 4.62 -0.91 -14.40
C ASP A 325 3.71 -1.45 -15.53
N GLN A 326 3.60 -2.77 -15.65
CA GLN A 326 2.68 -3.43 -16.57
C GLN A 326 1.89 -4.50 -15.85
N TYR A 327 0.57 -4.38 -15.89
CA TYR A 327 -0.34 -5.35 -15.30
C TYR A 327 -1.58 -5.48 -16.18
N ASP A 328 -2.02 -6.72 -16.43
CA ASP A 328 -3.25 -7.02 -17.18
C ASP A 328 -3.38 -6.27 -18.52
N HIS A 329 -2.32 -6.33 -19.33
CA HIS A 329 -2.21 -5.61 -20.62
C HIS A 329 -2.44 -4.09 -20.53
N VAL A 330 -2.20 -3.50 -19.35
CA VAL A 330 -2.21 -2.05 -19.13
C VAL A 330 -0.81 -1.62 -18.68
N SER A 331 -0.28 -0.58 -19.32
CA SER A 331 0.93 0.10 -18.86
C SER A 331 0.56 1.23 -17.92
N VAL A 332 1.13 1.24 -16.71
CA VAL A 332 0.91 2.27 -15.69
C VAL A 332 2.17 3.11 -15.61
N PHE A 333 2.05 4.42 -15.78
CA PHE A 333 3.17 5.35 -15.75
C PHE A 333 2.97 6.38 -14.65
N THR A 334 3.99 6.59 -13.83
CA THR A 334 4.04 7.72 -12.90
C THR A 334 4.84 8.84 -13.54
N PHE A 335 4.25 10.03 -13.59
CA PHE A 335 4.89 11.25 -14.03
C PHE A 335 5.00 12.24 -12.87
N VAL A 336 6.05 13.05 -12.90
CA VAL A 336 6.21 14.19 -12.00
C VAL A 336 6.44 15.46 -12.83
N LYS A 337 6.06 16.61 -12.30
CA LYS A 337 6.39 17.90 -12.90
C LYS A 337 7.90 18.03 -13.02
N GLN A 338 8.38 18.53 -14.14
CA GLN A 338 9.77 18.90 -14.35
C GLN A 338 9.86 20.39 -14.61
N GLN A 339 10.69 21.09 -13.83
CA GLN A 339 10.95 22.51 -14.00
C GLN A 339 12.44 22.75 -13.86
N ASP A 340 13.05 23.50 -14.79
CA ASP A 340 14.49 23.81 -14.75
C ASP A 340 15.39 22.56 -14.63
N ASN A 341 14.98 21.46 -15.27
CA ASN A 341 15.63 20.14 -15.19
C ASN A 341 15.63 19.50 -13.78
N VAL A 342 14.71 19.94 -12.91
CA VAL A 342 14.46 19.38 -11.56
C VAL A 342 13.11 18.68 -11.54
N LYS A 343 13.09 17.43 -11.06
CA LYS A 343 11.88 16.62 -10.87
C LYS A 343 11.17 17.03 -9.58
N ILE A 344 9.90 17.40 -9.64
CA ILE A 344 9.12 17.86 -8.48
C ILE A 344 8.16 16.75 -8.05
N TYR A 345 8.61 15.84 -7.19
CA TYR A 345 7.82 14.68 -6.76
C TYR A 345 6.50 14.98 -6.04
N PRO A 346 6.37 16.11 -5.30
CA PRO A 346 5.07 16.50 -4.75
C PRO A 346 4.02 16.80 -5.84
N ASP A 347 4.43 17.17 -7.05
CA ASP A 347 3.55 17.42 -8.18
C ASP A 347 3.57 16.22 -9.14
N LYS A 348 2.69 15.24 -8.87
CA LYS A 348 2.70 13.92 -9.50
C LYS A 348 1.35 13.56 -10.11
N VAL A 349 1.39 12.83 -11.23
CA VAL A 349 0.23 12.19 -11.87
C VAL A 349 0.55 10.75 -12.26
N THR A 350 -0.42 9.86 -12.17
CA THR A 350 -0.29 8.47 -12.63
C THR A 350 -1.29 8.21 -13.76
N VAL A 351 -0.82 7.65 -14.88
CA VAL A 351 -1.65 7.38 -16.06
C VAL A 351 -1.64 5.89 -16.38
N ARG A 352 -2.80 5.33 -16.72
CA ARG A 352 -2.97 3.94 -17.16
C ARG A 352 -3.33 3.91 -18.63
N ILE A 353 -2.53 3.22 -19.45
CA ILE A 353 -2.70 3.12 -20.90
C ILE A 353 -2.95 1.67 -21.32
N ALA A 354 -4.04 1.43 -22.03
CA ALA A 354 -4.36 0.13 -22.60
C ALA A 354 -3.37 -0.24 -23.71
N MET A 355 -2.84 -1.46 -23.67
CA MET A 355 -1.82 -1.92 -24.63
C MET A 355 -2.41 -2.43 -25.94
N ASP A 356 -3.73 -2.50 -26.10
CA ASP A 356 -4.39 -2.92 -27.35
C ASP A 356 -4.52 -1.78 -28.36
N ASN A 357 -4.83 -0.56 -27.90
CA ASN A 357 -5.14 0.60 -28.76
C ASN A 357 -4.47 1.91 -28.30
N GLY A 358 -3.86 1.95 -27.11
CA GLY A 358 -3.18 3.13 -26.57
C GLY A 358 -4.12 4.17 -25.93
N GLU A 359 -5.37 3.79 -25.67
CA GLU A 359 -6.35 4.60 -24.95
C GLU A 359 -5.97 4.73 -23.47
N ALA A 360 -6.19 5.91 -22.89
CA ALA A 360 -6.06 6.09 -21.46
C ALA A 360 -7.28 5.51 -20.75
N VAL A 361 -7.04 4.52 -19.89
CA VAL A 361 -8.06 3.84 -19.10
C VAL A 361 -8.04 4.26 -17.63
N GLY A 362 -7.11 5.14 -17.24
CA GLY A 362 -7.14 5.73 -15.90
C GLY A 362 -6.15 6.86 -15.70
N LEU A 363 -6.45 7.71 -14.72
CA LEU A 363 -5.63 8.84 -14.29
C LEU A 363 -5.79 9.02 -12.77
N GLN A 364 -4.69 9.23 -12.07
CA GLN A 364 -4.67 9.72 -10.70
C GLN A 364 -3.94 11.05 -10.70
N ALA A 365 -4.64 12.15 -10.39
CA ALA A 365 -4.11 13.51 -10.46
C ALA A 365 -4.25 14.27 -9.14
N LYS A 366 -4.68 13.61 -8.06
CA LYS A 366 -4.84 14.22 -6.74
C LYS A 366 -3.59 14.98 -6.29
N ASP A 367 -2.41 14.34 -6.36
CA ASP A 367 -1.15 14.97 -5.94
C ASP A 367 -0.86 16.22 -6.76
N HIS A 368 -1.03 16.17 -8.09
CA HIS A 368 -0.94 17.36 -8.95
C HIS A 368 -1.92 18.46 -8.58
N VAL A 369 -3.19 18.14 -8.32
CA VAL A 369 -4.23 19.12 -7.99
C VAL A 369 -3.92 19.86 -6.69
N PHE A 370 -3.34 19.16 -5.71
CA PHE A 370 -2.99 19.73 -4.41
C PHE A 370 -1.51 20.14 -4.29
N ALA A 371 -0.73 20.04 -5.37
CA ALA A 371 0.66 20.47 -5.35
C ALA A 371 0.76 22.00 -5.27
N ASP A 372 1.74 22.49 -4.50
CA ASP A 372 2.09 23.90 -4.49
C ASP A 372 2.69 24.30 -5.85
N LYS A 373 1.94 25.11 -6.61
CA LYS A 373 2.33 25.60 -7.94
C LYS A 373 3.31 26.79 -7.89
N THR A 374 3.67 27.26 -6.70
CA THR A 374 4.54 28.44 -6.50
C THR A 374 5.97 28.07 -6.09
N VAL A 375 6.27 26.78 -5.98
CA VAL A 375 7.59 26.28 -5.57
C VAL A 375 8.67 26.80 -6.52
N LYS A 376 9.68 27.44 -5.95
CA LYS A 376 10.87 27.90 -6.67
C LYS A 376 11.98 26.87 -6.54
N VAL A 377 12.64 26.59 -7.66
CA VAL A 377 13.80 25.71 -7.70
C VAL A 377 15.05 26.54 -7.42
N GLU A 378 15.63 26.36 -6.24
CA GLU A 378 16.92 26.98 -5.90
C GLU A 378 18.09 26.19 -6.53
N LYS A 379 19.28 26.81 -6.54
CA LYS A 379 20.49 26.11 -7.01
C LYS A 379 21.06 25.26 -5.88
N PRO A 380 21.56 24.04 -6.18
CA PRO A 380 22.22 23.20 -5.18
C PRO A 380 23.48 23.90 -4.64
N LYS A 381 23.73 23.82 -3.33
CA LYS A 381 24.94 24.38 -2.68
C LYS A 381 26.12 23.42 -2.75
N ILE A 382 25.84 22.12 -2.79
CA ILE A 382 26.86 21.09 -3.02
C ILE A 382 26.80 20.57 -4.45
N SER A 383 27.92 20.06 -4.93
CA SER A 383 28.04 19.44 -6.24
C SER A 383 27.53 18.00 -6.24
N LYS A 384 27.22 17.47 -7.44
CA LYS A 384 26.92 16.04 -7.62
C LYS A 384 28.02 15.16 -7.03
N GLN A 385 29.28 15.50 -7.26
CA GLN A 385 30.44 14.70 -6.82
C GLN A 385 30.56 14.68 -5.29
N GLU A 386 30.21 15.77 -4.61
CA GLU A 386 30.17 15.80 -3.15
C GLU A 386 29.01 14.95 -2.61
N ALA A 387 27.83 15.04 -3.22
CA ALA A 387 26.68 14.21 -2.85
C ALA A 387 26.94 12.71 -3.11
N GLU A 388 27.62 12.37 -4.20
CA GLU A 388 27.94 10.98 -4.57
C GLU A 388 28.88 10.30 -3.56
N LYS A 389 29.77 11.05 -2.90
CA LYS A 389 30.63 10.52 -1.82
C LYS A 389 29.86 10.07 -0.59
N VAL A 390 28.64 10.55 -0.41
CA VAL A 390 27.75 10.18 0.71
C VAL A 390 26.97 8.91 0.39
N LEU A 391 26.95 8.42 -0.85
CA LEU A 391 26.24 7.18 -1.19
C LEU A 391 26.96 5.97 -0.61
N ASN A 392 26.19 4.92 -0.28
CA ASN A 392 26.75 3.66 0.18
C ASN A 392 27.79 3.13 -0.83
N PRO A 393 29.01 2.76 -0.42
CA PRO A 393 30.06 2.32 -1.35
C PRO A 393 29.69 1.13 -2.24
N ASN A 394 28.73 0.30 -1.80
CA ASN A 394 28.23 -0.84 -2.57
C ASN A 394 27.10 -0.46 -3.53
N PHE A 395 26.64 0.79 -3.52
CA PHE A 395 25.58 1.28 -4.38
C PHE A 395 26.12 1.58 -5.78
N LYS A 396 25.62 0.83 -6.76
CA LYS A 396 25.98 1.01 -8.17
C LYS A 396 25.05 2.03 -8.80
N VAL A 397 25.52 3.27 -8.92
CA VAL A 397 24.79 4.37 -9.56
C VAL A 397 24.54 4.04 -11.04
N GLN A 398 23.31 4.25 -11.48
CA GLN A 398 22.82 4.03 -12.85
C GLN A 398 22.24 5.30 -13.47
N GLY A 399 21.76 6.24 -12.65
CA GLY A 399 21.19 7.49 -13.11
C GLY A 399 21.33 8.60 -12.07
N TYR A 400 21.25 9.84 -12.54
CA TYR A 400 21.34 11.03 -11.70
C TYR A 400 20.36 12.09 -12.18
N SER A 401 19.71 12.78 -11.24
CA SER A 401 18.94 13.99 -11.51
C SER A 401 18.90 14.91 -10.29
N LEU A 402 18.40 16.13 -10.44
CA LEU A 402 17.97 16.94 -9.32
C LEU A 402 16.48 16.73 -9.09
N SER A 403 16.06 16.71 -7.83
CA SER A 403 14.68 16.49 -7.46
C SER A 403 14.26 17.29 -6.23
N LEU A 404 13.04 17.81 -6.23
CA LEU A 404 12.37 18.29 -5.03
C LEU A 404 11.50 17.17 -4.46
N ILE A 405 11.70 16.85 -3.19
CA ILE A 405 10.89 15.88 -2.44
C ILE A 405 10.27 16.54 -1.21
N GLU A 406 9.18 15.97 -0.71
CA GLU A 406 8.68 16.29 0.63
C GLU A 406 9.36 15.35 1.63
N ASN A 407 10.18 15.88 2.53
CA ASN A 407 10.81 15.07 3.57
C ASN A 407 9.82 14.74 4.70
N GLU A 408 10.25 13.99 5.72
CA GLU A 408 9.34 13.56 6.80
C GLU A 408 8.79 14.71 7.67
N GLN A 409 9.48 15.86 7.70
CA GLN A 409 8.96 17.07 8.33
C GLN A 409 7.97 17.82 7.43
N ARG A 410 7.59 17.23 6.30
CA ARG A 410 6.68 17.78 5.31
C ARG A 410 7.17 19.07 4.64
N LYS A 411 8.50 19.25 4.61
CA LYS A 411 9.17 20.36 3.94
C LYS A 411 9.65 19.91 2.57
N THR A 412 9.45 20.79 1.58
CA THR A 412 10.01 20.61 0.25
C THR A 412 11.52 20.89 0.32
N VAL A 413 12.33 19.91 -0.07
CA VAL A 413 13.80 20.00 -0.05
C VAL A 413 14.37 19.60 -1.41
N LEU A 414 15.39 20.34 -1.87
CA LEU A 414 16.12 20.03 -3.10
C LEU A 414 17.14 18.93 -2.81
N CYS A 415 17.19 17.92 -3.65
CA CYS A 415 18.06 16.77 -3.50
C CYS A 415 18.76 16.42 -4.82
N HIS A 416 19.98 15.90 -4.69
CA HIS A 416 20.60 15.04 -5.69
C HIS A 416 19.93 13.66 -5.62
N GLU A 417 19.23 13.29 -6.68
CA GLU A 417 18.60 11.98 -6.87
C GLU A 417 19.59 11.06 -7.56
N PHE A 418 19.94 9.95 -6.91
CA PHE A 418 20.74 8.87 -7.49
C PHE A 418 19.91 7.61 -7.61
N LEU A 419 19.73 7.14 -8.84
CA LEU A 419 19.09 5.87 -9.15
C LEU A 419 20.15 4.80 -9.32
N GLY A 420 19.99 3.63 -8.71
CA GLY A 420 21.00 2.58 -8.77
C GLY A 420 20.57 1.28 -8.12
N LYS A 421 21.53 0.38 -7.90
CA LYS A 421 21.32 -0.95 -7.32
C LYS A 421 22.26 -1.24 -6.16
N ILE A 422 21.73 -1.92 -5.15
CA ILE A 422 22.49 -2.53 -4.04
C ILE A 422 21.71 -3.75 -3.53
N ASN A 423 22.41 -4.83 -3.18
CA ASN A 423 21.80 -6.09 -2.72
C ASN A 423 20.66 -6.60 -3.63
N ASP A 424 20.90 -6.62 -4.94
CA ASP A 424 19.96 -7.02 -6.01
C ASP A 424 18.67 -6.21 -6.15
N SER A 425 18.40 -5.27 -5.23
CA SER A 425 17.28 -4.33 -5.29
C SER A 425 17.68 -3.01 -5.97
N ARG A 426 16.70 -2.34 -6.59
CA ARG A 426 16.85 -0.99 -7.13
C ARG A 426 16.40 0.03 -6.10
N TYR A 427 17.16 1.11 -5.98
CA TYR A 427 16.82 2.21 -5.10
C TYR A 427 17.01 3.55 -5.79
N ARG A 428 16.23 4.52 -5.32
CA ARG A 428 16.43 5.93 -5.56
C ARG A 428 16.83 6.59 -4.23
N MET A 429 18.04 7.14 -4.18
CA MET A 429 18.60 7.81 -3.02
C MET A 429 18.49 9.32 -3.21
N TYR A 430 18.02 10.02 -2.18
CA TYR A 430 17.86 11.47 -2.20
C TYR A 430 18.83 12.10 -1.19
N ILE A 431 19.87 12.76 -1.70
CA ILE A 431 20.87 13.46 -0.90
C ILE A 431 20.57 14.96 -0.94
N ASN A 432 20.34 15.59 0.22
CA ASN A 432 20.02 16.99 0.33
C ASN A 432 21.09 17.86 -0.35
N ALA A 433 20.65 18.72 -1.27
CA ALA A 433 21.52 19.52 -2.11
C ALA A 433 22.12 20.75 -1.41
N ASP A 434 21.71 21.04 -0.18
CA ASP A 434 22.26 22.11 0.65
C ASP A 434 23.36 21.63 1.60
N ASN A 435 23.20 20.44 2.17
CA ASN A 435 24.03 19.98 3.29
C ASN A 435 24.59 18.56 3.14
N GLY A 436 24.24 17.84 2.07
CA GLY A 436 24.75 16.49 1.80
C GLY A 436 24.17 15.39 2.67
N ILE A 437 23.17 15.69 3.51
CA ILE A 437 22.50 14.70 4.36
C ILE A 437 21.54 13.86 3.50
N GLU A 438 21.56 12.55 3.70
CA GLU A 438 20.58 11.65 3.09
C GLU A 438 19.18 11.90 3.68
N GLU A 439 18.23 12.34 2.84
CA GLU A 439 16.87 12.66 3.26
C GLU A 439 15.96 11.43 3.26
N THR A 440 16.04 10.63 2.19
CA THR A 440 15.17 9.47 1.95
C THR A 440 15.83 8.49 0.99
N ILE A 441 15.53 7.20 1.19
CA ILE A 441 15.83 6.12 0.24
C ILE A 441 14.52 5.46 -0.13
N GLU A 442 14.23 5.37 -1.42
CA GLU A 442 13.04 4.72 -1.95
C GLU A 442 13.45 3.43 -2.67
N LYS A 443 12.95 2.28 -2.22
CA LYS A 443 13.08 1.03 -2.98
C LYS A 443 12.12 1.08 -4.16
N ILE A 444 12.62 0.76 -5.34
CA ILE A 444 11.79 0.67 -6.55
C ILE A 444 11.36 -0.80 -6.69
N PRO A 445 10.04 -1.11 -6.64
CA PRO A 445 9.53 -2.47 -6.76
C PRO A 445 10.03 -3.15 -8.04
N GLU A 446 10.25 -4.47 -8.04
CA GLU A 446 10.76 -5.16 -9.24
C GLU A 446 9.82 -5.10 -10.44
N THR A 447 8.50 -5.08 -10.19
CA THR A 447 7.46 -4.89 -11.22
C THR A 447 7.54 -3.49 -11.84
N SER A 448 7.92 -2.50 -11.02
CA SER A 448 8.09 -1.12 -11.43
C SER A 448 9.51 -0.87 -11.96
N LYS A 449 9.61 -0.56 -13.25
CA LYS A 449 10.88 -0.21 -13.87
C LYS A 449 11.08 1.30 -13.79
N ALA A 450 12.20 1.71 -13.18
CA ALA A 450 12.65 3.09 -13.20
C ALA A 450 13.00 3.49 -14.64
N LEU A 451 12.52 4.66 -15.07
CA LEU A 451 12.91 5.23 -16.36
C LEU A 451 14.19 6.03 -16.16
N LEU A 452 15.29 5.49 -16.66
CA LEU A 452 16.54 6.21 -16.82
C LEU A 452 16.34 7.21 -17.96
N GLN A 453 16.68 8.48 -17.71
CA GLN A 453 16.81 9.49 -18.75
C GLN A 453 18.28 9.68 -19.08
#